data_AF-A0A6B8QMX4-F1
#
_entry.id   AF-A0A6B8QMX4-F1
#
_cell.length_a   1.000
_cell.length_b   1.000
_cell.length_c   1.000
_cell.angle_alpha   90.00
_cell.angle_beta   90.00
_cell.angle_gamma   90.00
#
_symmetry.space_group_name_H-M   'P 1'
#
loop_
_entity.id
_entity.type
_entity.pdbx_description
1 polymer ?
#
loop_
_entity_poly.entity_id
_entity_poly.type
_entity_poly.pdbx_seq_one_letter_code
_entity_poly.pdbx_strand_id
1 'polypeptide(L)' 'MAKEDPKTVTIDGHEYNLADLSENARNQLVNLRVTDQEVQRLNQQLAIAQTARTAYANALKQELPVQNTH' A
#
# COMPACT_ATOMS: atom_id res chain seq x y z
N MET A 1 -8.16 28.20 -28.00
CA MET A 1 -6.98 27.45 -27.54
C MET A 1 -7.29 26.99 -26.13
N ALA A 2 -7.55 25.69 -25.94
CA ALA A 2 -7.83 25.15 -24.61
C ALA A 2 -6.58 25.35 -23.75
N LYS A 3 -6.73 26.04 -22.62
CA LYS A 3 -5.67 26.16 -21.63
C LYS A 3 -5.50 24.77 -21.04
N GLU A 4 -4.39 24.11 -21.34
CA GLU A 4 -4.02 22.88 -20.66
C GLU A 4 -3.73 23.25 -19.21
N ASP A 5 -4.56 22.78 -18.28
CA ASP A 5 -4.29 22.95 -16.86
C ASP A 5 -2.95 22.26 -16.55
N PRO A 6 -1.96 22.97 -15.98
CA PRO A 6 -0.67 22.40 -15.68
C PRO A 6 -0.89 21.26 -14.70
N LYS A 7 -0.71 20.01 -15.15
CA LYS A 7 -0.77 18.86 -14.25
C LYS A 7 0.47 18.91 -13.38
N THR A 8 0.33 19.44 -12.18
CA THR A 8 1.41 19.44 -11.19
C THR A 8 1.41 18.12 -10.41
N VAL A 9 2.59 17.68 -10.00
CA VAL A 9 2.81 16.50 -9.19
C VAL A 9 3.71 16.86 -8.03
N THR A 10 3.32 16.45 -6.83
CA THR A 10 4.13 16.63 -5.64
C THR A 10 5.06 15.44 -5.49
N ILE A 11 6.37 15.69 -5.51
CA ILE A 11 7.43 14.71 -5.30
C ILE A 11 8.27 15.23 -4.13
N ASP A 12 8.42 14.44 -3.07
CA ASP A 12 9.16 14.82 -1.86
C ASP A 12 8.73 16.15 -1.22
N GLY A 13 7.43 16.48 -1.31
CA GLY A 13 6.89 17.74 -0.77
C GLY A 13 7.11 18.97 -1.65
N HIS A 14 7.75 18.82 -2.81
CA HIS A 14 7.91 19.87 -3.80
C HIS A 14 6.95 19.67 -4.97
N GLU A 15 6.31 20.76 -5.41
CA GLU A 15 5.41 20.75 -6.56
C GLU A 15 6.19 20.94 -7.85
N TYR A 16 6.07 19.98 -8.76
CA TYR A 16 6.69 20.01 -10.08
C TYR A 16 5.61 20.00 -11.17
N ASN A 17 5.78 20.80 -12.21
CA ASN A 17 4.94 20.68 -13.39
C ASN A 17 5.35 19.43 -14.19
N LEU A 18 4.39 18.56 -14.53
CA LEU A 18 4.66 17.36 -15.32
C LEU A 18 5.27 17.67 -16.70
N ALA A 19 4.98 18.86 -17.25
CA ALA A 19 5.56 19.31 -18.51
C ALA A 19 7.08 19.56 -18.40
N ASP A 20 7.55 20.01 -17.23
CA ASP A 20 8.95 20.35 -16.97
C ASP A 20 9.81 19.12 -16.64
N LEU A 21 9.18 17.98 -16.37
CA LEU A 21 9.88 16.72 -16.12
C LEU A 21 10.46 16.13 -17.41
N SER A 22 11.64 15.50 -17.30
CA SER A 22 12.16 14.67 -18.39
C SER A 22 11.27 13.45 -18.62
N GLU A 23 11.33 12.86 -19.81
CA GLU A 23 10.62 11.63 -20.12
C GLU A 23 10.99 10.50 -19.15
N ASN A 24 12.28 10.38 -18.83
CA ASN A 24 12.77 9.41 -17.84
C ASN A 24 12.15 9.66 -16.46
N ALA A 25 12.06 10.91 -16.00
CA ALA A 25 11.46 11.24 -14.72
C ALA A 25 9.96 10.90 -14.69
N ARG A 26 9.23 11.17 -15.78
CA ARG A 26 7.82 10.76 -15.92
C ARG A 26 7.65 9.25 -15.87
N ASN A 27 8.51 8.49 -16.54
CA ASN A 27 8.46 7.02 -16.52
C ASN A 27 8.71 6.48 -15.11
N GLN A 28 9.69 7.03 -14.38
CA GLN A 28 9.93 6.61 -12.99
C GLN A 28 8.79 6.98 -12.05
N LEU A 29 8.14 8.13 -12.25
CA LEU A 29 6.95 8.50 -11.48
C LEU A 29 5.80 7.51 -11.70
N VAL A 30 5.59 7.03 -12.94
CA VAL A 30 4.59 6.00 -13.22
C VAL A 30 4.95 4.69 -12.53
N ASN A 31 6.21 4.25 -12.64
CA ASN A 31 6.69 3.04 -11.98
C ASN A 31 6.51 3.10 -10.46
N LEU A 32 6.84 4.24 -9.83
CA LEU A 32 6.61 4.47 -8.41
C LEU A 32 5.14 4.34 -8.05
N ARG A 33 4.23 5.01 -8.75
CA ARG A 33 2.78 4.93 -8.48
C ARG A 33 2.25 3.51 -8.60
N VAL A 34 2.68 2.75 -9.61
CA VAL A 34 2.28 1.35 -9.79
C VAL A 34 2.82 0.50 -8.63
N THR A 35 4.07 0.73 -8.22
CA THR A 35 4.67 0.02 -7.10
C THR A 35 3.94 0.32 -5.79
N ASP A 36 3.60 1.58 -5.53
CA ASP A 36 2.85 1.99 -4.34
C ASP A 36 1.47 1.35 -4.28
N GLN A 37 0.76 1.28 -5.41
CA GLN A 37 -0.52 0.58 -5.51
C GLN A 37 -0.39 -0.90 -5.18
N GLU A 38 0.67 -1.55 -5.66
CA GLU A 38 0.93 -2.97 -5.38
C GLU A 38 1.28 -3.20 -3.91
N VAL A 39 2.07 -2.30 -3.30
CA VAL A 39 2.36 -2.33 -1.86
C VAL A 39 1.07 -2.20 -1.05
N GLN A 40 0.18 -1.27 -1.41
CA GLN A 40 -1.13 -1.13 -0.76
C GLN A 40 -1.98 -2.40 -0.89
N ARG A 41 -2.00 -3.01 -2.07
CA ARG A 41 -2.72 -4.28 -2.33
C ARG A 41 -2.19 -5.40 -1.44
N LEU A 42 -0.87 -5.55 -1.34
CA LEU A 42 -0.22 -6.56 -0.48
C LEU A 42 -0.53 -6.32 1.00
N ASN A 43 -0.51 -5.07 1.46
CA ASN A 43 -0.88 -4.73 2.83
C ASN A 43 -2.32 -5.10 3.16
N GLN A 44 -3.26 -4.92 2.23
CA GLN A 44 -4.65 -5.37 2.40
C GLN A 44 -4.73 -6.89 2.53
N GLN A 45 -4.02 -7.64 1.68
CA GLN A 45 -3.97 -9.09 1.76
C GLN A 45 -3.35 -9.58 3.08
N LEU A 46 -2.30 -8.90 3.54
CA LEU A 46 -1.67 -9.19 4.82
C LEU A 46 -2.64 -8.98 5.98
N ALA A 47 -3.41 -7.89 5.99
CA ALA A 47 -4.41 -7.62 7.02
C ALA A 47 -5.50 -8.71 7.09
N ILE A 48 -5.95 -9.20 5.92
CA ILE A 48 -6.90 -10.32 5.82
C ILE A 48 -6.28 -11.58 6.43
N ALA A 49 -5.04 -11.92 6.04
CA ALA A 49 -4.34 -13.09 6.55
C ALA A 49 -4.11 -13.02 8.08
N GLN A 50 -3.76 -11.85 8.61
CA GLN A 50 -3.60 -11.62 10.05
C GLN A 50 -4.91 -11.82 10.82
N THR A 51 -6.03 -11.38 10.25
CA THR A 51 -7.36 -11.59 10.83
C THR A 51 -7.69 -13.08 10.90
N ALA A 52 -7.50 -13.82 9.79
CA ALA A 52 -7.70 -15.26 9.75
C ALA A 52 -6.79 -16.00 10.74
N ARG A 53 -5.50 -15.65 10.79
CA ARG A 53 -4.55 -16.21 11.76
C ARG A 53 -5.01 -16.02 13.20
N THR A 54 -5.54 -14.84 13.53
CA THR A 54 -6.05 -14.54 14.88
C THR A 54 -7.27 -15.39 15.21
N ALA A 55 -8.21 -15.54 14.26
CA ALA A 55 -9.36 -16.40 14.43
C ALA A 55 -8.95 -17.87 14.67
N TYR A 56 -8.02 -18.41 13.87
CA TYR A 56 -7.51 -19.77 14.05
C TYR A 56 -6.75 -19.94 15.37
N ALA A 57 -5.95 -18.96 15.78
CA ALA A 57 -5.27 -19.02 17.08
C ALA A 57 -6.26 -19.03 18.25
N ASN A 58 -7.36 -18.28 18.16
CA ASN A 58 -8.40 -18.29 19.18
C ASN A 58 -9.18 -19.61 19.21
N ALA A 59 -9.54 -20.16 18.05
CA ALA A 59 -10.17 -21.48 17.95
C ALA A 59 -9.27 -22.57 18.56
N LEU A 60 -7.98 -22.58 18.20
CA LEU A 60 -7.02 -23.52 18.77
C LEU A 60 -6.96 -23.40 20.30
N LYS A 61 -6.92 -22.19 20.86
CA LYS A 61 -6.91 -22.00 22.33
C LYS A 61 -8.13 -22.60 23.02
N GLN A 62 -9.29 -22.62 22.36
CA GLN A 62 -10.51 -23.23 22.90
C GLN A 62 -10.48 -24.76 22.87
N GLU A 63 -9.77 -25.34 21.91
CA GLU A 63 -9.57 -26.80 21.80
C GLU A 63 -8.45 -27.31 22.70
N LEU A 64 -7.49 -26.45 23.08
CA LEU A 64 -6.43 -26.82 23.99
C LEU A 64 -6.99 -27.06 25.40
N PRO A 65 -6.56 -28.14 26.08
CA PRO A 65 -6.96 -28.39 27.46
C PRO A 65 -6.51 -27.22 28.34
N VAL A 66 -7.42 -26.72 29.18
CA VAL A 66 -7.11 -25.74 30.20
C VAL A 66 -5.99 -26.34 31.05
N GLN A 67 -4.80 -25.75 31.02
CA GLN A 67 -3.73 -26.13 31.93
C GLN A 67 -4.16 -25.67 33.33
N ASN A 68 -5.03 -26.45 33.98
CA ASN A 68 -5.23 -26.42 35.41
C ASN A 68 -3.91 -26.90 36.03
N THR A 69 -2.97 -25.98 36.12
CA THR A 69 -1.82 -26.13 37.00
C THR A 69 -2.38 -25.89 38.40
N HIS A 70 -2.52 -26.98 39.16
CA HIS A 70 -2.84 -26.97 40.59
C HIS A 70 -1.81 -26.16 41.38
#